data_AF-A0A2T2P8L1-F1
#
_entry.id   AF-A0A2T2P8L1-F1
#
_cell.length_a   1.000
_cell.length_b   1.000
_cell.length_c   1.000
_cell.angle_alpha   90.00
_cell.angle_beta   90.00
_cell.angle_gamma   90.00
#
_symmetry.space_group_name_H-M   'P 1'
#
loop_
_entity.id
_entity.type
_entity.pdbx_description
1 polymer ?
#
loop_
_entity_poly.entity_id
_entity_poly.type
_entity_poly.pdbx_seq_one_letter_code
_entity_poly.pdbx_strand_id
1 'polypeptide(L)'
;DHLWWHREHVRNCNLMSWTSSLIFALQFCLYQINCLNNPPDSSDIKLLIVDTRSIPTGSFIKDIEAINCFSEQTQEYLPNKTHSLSRLSRMRKGGNYYCGEYLTQGCLDIQGK
;
A
#
# COMPACT_ATOMS: atom_id res chain seq x y z
N ASP A 1 -6.20 -5.62 7.03
CA ASP A 1 -5.72 -4.38 7.68
C ASP A 1 -4.61 -3.67 6.93
N HIS A 2 -3.63 -4.37 6.35
CA HIS A 2 -2.56 -3.76 5.55
C HIS A 2 -3.07 -2.79 4.48
N LEU A 3 -3.99 -3.23 3.63
CA LEU A 3 -4.57 -2.45 2.53
C LEU A 3 -5.42 -1.25 2.96
N TRP A 4 -5.79 -1.18 4.23
CA TRP A 4 -6.46 -0.03 4.84
C TRP A 4 -5.47 0.94 5.50
N TRP A 5 -4.18 0.63 5.43
CA TRP A 5 -3.07 1.43 5.94
C TRP A 5 -3.19 1.72 7.45
N HIS A 6 -3.74 0.77 8.21
CA HIS A 6 -3.77 0.84 9.68
C HIS A 6 -2.34 0.82 10.24
N ARG A 7 -1.93 1.93 10.86
CA ARG A 7 -0.53 2.15 11.30
C ARG A 7 0.04 1.05 12.19
N GLU A 8 -0.74 0.54 13.13
CA GLU A 8 -0.32 -0.52 14.05
C GLU A 8 -0.06 -1.84 13.32
N HIS A 9 -0.91 -2.16 12.33
CA HIS A 9 -0.75 -3.37 11.53
C HIS A 9 0.43 -3.24 10.57
N VAL A 10 0.56 -2.12 9.87
CA VAL A 10 1.63 -1.91 8.86
C VAL A 10 3.02 -2.08 9.47
N ARG A 11 3.23 -1.70 10.74
CA ARG A 11 4.52 -1.86 11.44
C ARG A 11 4.94 -3.33 11.64
N ASN A 12 3.98 -4.24 11.72
CA ASN A 12 4.22 -5.66 11.97
C ASN A 12 3.81 -6.54 10.78
N CYS A 13 3.44 -5.92 9.65
CA CYS A 13 2.99 -6.63 8.46
C CYS A 13 4.19 -7.07 7.63
N ASN A 14 4.11 -8.26 7.04
CA ASN A 14 5.12 -8.78 6.11
C ASN A 14 4.89 -8.30 4.67
N LEU A 15 3.98 -7.36 4.45
CA LEU A 15 3.69 -6.78 3.14
C LEU A 15 4.28 -5.37 3.08
N MET A 16 4.79 -5.01 1.91
CA MET A 16 5.26 -3.66 1.60
C MET A 16 4.47 -3.10 0.43
N SER A 17 4.02 -1.85 0.58
CA SER A 17 3.26 -1.14 -0.45
C SER A 17 4.18 -0.31 -1.33
N TRP A 18 3.98 -0.44 -2.64
CA TRP A 18 4.63 0.31 -3.70
C TRP A 18 3.57 1.02 -4.54
N THR A 19 3.95 2.04 -5.31
CA THR A 19 3.04 2.70 -6.25
C THR A 19 3.68 2.85 -7.62
N SER A 20 2.90 2.67 -8.69
CA SER A 20 3.31 3.02 -10.05
C SER A 20 3.06 4.51 -10.40
N SER A 21 2.46 5.28 -9.50
CA SER A 21 2.15 6.70 -9.70
C SER A 21 3.13 7.59 -8.95
N LEU A 22 4.07 8.18 -9.70
CA LEU A 22 5.03 9.15 -9.15
C LEU A 22 4.32 10.35 -8.51
N ILE A 23 3.24 10.84 -9.13
CA ILE A 23 2.46 11.97 -8.58
C ILE A 23 1.88 11.63 -7.22
N PHE A 24 1.31 10.43 -7.08
CA PHE A 24 0.78 9.98 -5.80
C PHE A 24 1.90 9.84 -4.76
N ALA A 25 3.05 9.27 -5.12
CA ALA A 25 4.20 9.15 -4.21
C ALA A 25 4.65 10.53 -3.68
N LEU A 26 4.74 11.54 -4.55
CA LEU A 26 5.11 12.90 -4.18
C LEU A 26 4.04 13.55 -3.28
N GLN A 27 2.76 13.42 -3.62
CA GLN A 27 1.67 13.91 -2.79
C GLN A 27 1.68 13.25 -1.40
N PHE A 28 1.94 11.94 -1.33
CA PHE A 28 2.05 11.22 -0.09
C PHE A 28 3.23 11.69 0.76
N CYS A 29 4.40 11.94 0.14
CA CYS A 29 5.55 12.53 0.84
C CYS A 29 5.19 13.90 1.45
N LEU A 30 4.55 14.78 0.66
CA LEU A 30 4.12 16.09 1.15
C LEU A 30 3.10 15.99 2.27
N TYR A 31 2.15 15.05 2.17
CA TYR A 31 1.19 14.78 3.23
C TYR A 31 1.88 14.33 4.53
N GLN A 32 2.87 13.44 4.44
CA GLN A 32 3.62 12.95 5.60
C GLN A 32 4.36 14.07 6.33
N ILE A 33 4.91 15.05 5.60
CA ILE A 33 5.63 16.20 6.16
C ILE A 33 4.68 17.20 6.82
N ASN A 34 3.54 17.50 6.17
CA ASN A 34 2.74 18.68 6.53
C ASN A 34 1.50 18.36 7.36
N CYS A 35 0.99 17.13 7.30
CA CYS A 35 -0.35 16.81 7.82
C CYS A 35 -0.35 15.82 8.99
N LEU A 36 0.80 15.26 9.37
CA LEU A 36 0.90 14.35 10.50
C LEU A 36 1.06 15.13 11.81
N ASN A 37 0.46 14.61 12.90
CA ASN A 37 0.66 15.18 14.24
C ASN A 37 2.13 15.14 14.68
N ASN A 38 2.88 14.14 14.21
CA ASN A 38 4.32 13.96 14.45
C ASN A 38 4.97 13.61 13.09
N PRO A 39 5.28 14.62 12.25
CA PRO A 39 5.88 14.37 10.95
C PRO A 39 7.34 13.94 11.09
N PRO A 40 7.86 13.08 10.20
CA PRO A 40 9.30 12.82 10.13
C PRO A 40 10.05 14.07 9.63
N ASP A 41 11.36 14.12 9.82
CA ASP A 41 12.17 15.14 9.15
C ASP A 41 12.05 14.95 7.63
N SER A 42 11.94 16.05 6.90
CA SER A 42 11.93 16.02 5.43
C SER A 42 13.14 15.30 4.83
N SER A 43 14.30 15.38 5.49
CA SER A 43 15.53 14.71 5.10
C SER A 43 15.49 13.19 5.29
N ASP A 44 14.59 12.68 6.13
CA ASP A 44 14.37 11.24 6.34
C ASP A 44 13.45 10.64 5.26
N ILE A 45 12.69 11.46 4.53
CA ILE A 45 11.83 10.98 3.45
C ILE A 45 12.66 10.79 2.18
N LYS A 46 12.74 9.54 1.71
CA LYS A 46 13.41 9.16 0.46
C LYS A 46 12.41 8.59 -0.51
N LEU A 47 12.54 8.96 -1.79
CA LEU A 47 11.80 8.36 -2.88
C LEU A 47 12.67 7.30 -3.54
N LEU A 48 12.19 6.06 -3.54
CA LEU A 48 12.83 4.95 -4.24
C LEU A 48 12.03 4.57 -5.48
N ILE A 49 12.72 4.47 -6.61
CA ILE A 49 12.16 4.03 -7.89
C ILE A 49 12.93 2.78 -8.31
N VAL A 50 12.20 1.70 -8.57
CA VAL A 50 12.78 0.41 -8.96
C VAL A 50 12.45 0.09 -10.42
N ASP A 51 13.43 -0.43 -11.15
CA ASP A 51 13.21 -1.00 -12.50
C ASP A 51 12.77 -2.46 -12.36
N THR A 52 11.49 -2.70 -12.63
CA THR A 52 10.87 -4.02 -12.44
C THR A 52 11.16 -5.00 -13.57
N ARG A 53 11.81 -4.58 -14.67
CA ARG A 53 12.06 -5.45 -15.84
C ARG A 53 12.99 -6.63 -15.54
N SER A 54 13.86 -6.47 -14.55
CA SER A 54 14.80 -7.51 -14.11
C SER A 54 14.28 -8.34 -12.94
N ILE A 55 13.11 -8.00 -12.40
CA ILE A 55 12.53 -8.65 -11.23
C ILE A 55 11.58 -9.76 -11.71
N PRO A 56 11.61 -10.96 -11.10
CA PRO A 56 10.71 -12.03 -11.47
C PRO A 56 9.24 -11.61 -11.51
N THR A 57 8.52 -12.10 -12.52
CA THR A 57 7.07 -11.88 -12.61
C THR A 57 6.39 -12.48 -11.38
N GLY A 58 5.42 -11.75 -10.82
CA GLY A 58 4.74 -12.14 -9.59
C GLY A 58 5.39 -11.62 -8.30
N SER A 59 6.59 -11.01 -8.36
CA SER A 59 7.18 -10.37 -7.17
C SER A 59 6.36 -9.16 -6.70
N PHE A 60 5.70 -8.45 -7.62
CA PHE A 60 4.79 -7.35 -7.33
C PHE A 60 3.36 -7.73 -7.72
N ILE A 61 2.47 -7.76 -6.74
CA ILE A 61 1.05 -8.08 -6.93
C ILE A 61 0.25 -6.79 -6.93
N LYS A 62 -0.57 -6.54 -7.94
CA LYS A 62 -1.48 -5.38 -7.89
C LYS A 62 -2.46 -5.57 -6.75
N ASP A 63 -2.57 -4.54 -5.93
CA ASP A 63 -3.51 -4.47 -4.83
C ASP A 63 -4.95 -4.83 -5.22
N ILE A 64 -5.42 -4.37 -6.38
CA ILE A 64 -6.78 -4.53 -6.86
C ILE A 64 -7.06 -5.97 -7.30
N GLU A 65 -6.05 -6.65 -7.83
CA GLU A 65 -6.13 -8.07 -8.18
C GLU A 65 -6.22 -8.92 -6.90
N ALA A 66 -5.38 -8.63 -5.91
CA ALA A 66 -5.45 -9.27 -4.60
C ALA A 66 -6.80 -9.02 -3.92
N ILE A 67 -7.26 -7.77 -3.86
CA ILE A 67 -8.56 -7.40 -3.28
C ILE A 67 -9.68 -8.18 -3.95
N ASN A 68 -9.74 -8.20 -5.28
CA ASN A 68 -10.81 -8.88 -6.00
C ASN A 68 -10.79 -10.39 -5.71
N CYS A 69 -9.62 -11.02 -5.73
CA CYS A 69 -9.44 -12.43 -5.41
C CYS A 69 -9.96 -12.82 -4.02
N PHE A 70 -9.76 -11.96 -3.01
CA PHE A 70 -10.11 -12.23 -1.61
C PHE A 70 -11.40 -11.55 -1.14
N SER A 71 -12.07 -10.77 -2.00
CA SER A 71 -13.24 -9.96 -1.63
C SER A 71 -14.48 -10.76 -1.27
N GLU A 72 -14.61 -11.97 -1.82
CA GLU A 72 -15.71 -12.90 -1.54
C GLU A 72 -15.47 -13.64 -0.22
N GLN A 73 -14.22 -13.97 0.09
CA GLN A 73 -13.82 -14.76 1.26
C GLN A 73 -13.84 -13.97 2.58
N THR A 74 -13.78 -12.63 2.50
CA THR A 74 -13.69 -11.76 3.69
C THR A 74 -15.04 -11.36 4.29
N GLN A 75 -16.15 -11.79 3.69
CA GLN A 75 -17.50 -11.49 4.18
C GLN A 75 -17.84 -12.23 5.49
N GLU A 76 -17.13 -13.31 5.79
CA GLU A 76 -17.37 -14.22 6.93
C GLU A 76 -16.57 -13.87 8.20
N TYR A 77 -15.42 -13.17 8.07
CA TYR A 77 -14.45 -13.01 9.17
C TYR A 77 -14.40 -11.61 9.80
N LEU A 78 -15.13 -10.64 9.24
CA LEU A 78 -15.28 -9.22 9.63
C LEU A 78 -16.37 -8.91 10.69
N PRO A 79 -16.15 -8.81 12.03
CA PRO A 79 -17.21 -8.37 12.95
C PRO A 79 -17.72 -6.96 12.63
N ASN A 80 -16.83 -6.11 12.10
CA ASN A 80 -17.12 -4.74 11.69
C ASN A 80 -16.94 -4.60 10.17
N LYS A 81 -18.07 -4.55 9.44
CA LYS A 81 -18.14 -4.41 7.97
C LYS A 81 -17.54 -3.11 7.41
N THR A 82 -17.05 -2.21 8.26
CA THR A 82 -16.44 -0.93 7.85
C THR A 82 -15.11 -1.09 7.12
N HIS A 83 -14.39 -2.20 7.32
CA HIS A 83 -13.08 -2.46 6.73
C HIS A 83 -13.05 -3.73 5.84
N SER A 84 -14.15 -4.07 5.17
CA SER A 84 -14.20 -5.23 4.27
C SER A 84 -13.47 -5.00 2.94
N LEU A 85 -12.87 -6.05 2.36
CA LEU A 85 -12.22 -5.94 1.05
C LEU A 85 -13.21 -5.60 -0.06
N SER A 86 -14.48 -6.01 0.05
CA SER A 86 -15.52 -5.63 -0.92
C SER A 86 -15.78 -4.12 -0.91
N ARG A 87 -15.76 -3.47 0.28
CA ARG A 87 -15.86 -2.00 0.38
C ARG A 87 -14.64 -1.34 -0.24
N LEU A 88 -13.45 -1.83 0.07
CA LEU A 88 -12.20 -1.29 -0.48
C LEU A 88 -12.15 -1.43 -2.01
N SER A 89 -12.56 -2.58 -2.55
CA SER A 89 -12.69 -2.83 -3.99
C SER A 89 -13.56 -1.77 -4.66
N ARG A 90 -14.74 -1.50 -4.09
CA ARG A 90 -15.67 -0.48 -4.61
C ARG A 90 -15.05 0.92 -4.58
N MET A 91 -14.35 1.29 -3.49
CA MET A 91 -13.68 2.59 -3.38
C MET A 91 -12.58 2.75 -4.43
N ARG A 92 -11.74 1.72 -4.64
CA ARG A 92 -10.66 1.75 -5.63
C ARG A 92 -11.18 1.75 -7.07
N LYS A 93 -12.20 0.93 -7.37
CA LYS A 93 -12.85 0.90 -8.70
C LYS A 93 -13.55 2.21 -9.06
N GLY A 94 -14.01 2.98 -8.07
CA GLY A 94 -14.57 4.32 -8.27
C GLY A 94 -13.55 5.39 -8.65
N GLY A 95 -12.26 5.05 -8.81
CA GLY A 95 -11.19 5.94 -9.28
C GLY A 95 -10.60 6.87 -8.22
N ASN A 96 -11.41 7.38 -7.30
CA ASN A 96 -10.98 8.41 -6.33
C ASN A 96 -10.00 7.92 -5.26
N TYR A 97 -9.89 6.60 -5.06
CA TYR A 97 -9.07 6.00 -4.00
C TYR A 97 -8.01 5.03 -4.54
N TYR A 98 -7.86 4.93 -5.86
CA TYR A 98 -6.84 4.07 -6.46
C TYR A 98 -5.55 4.84 -6.65
N CYS A 99 -4.49 4.37 -5.99
CA CYS A 99 -3.17 4.99 -6.02
C CYS A 99 -2.15 4.20 -6.84
N GLY A 100 -2.58 3.20 -7.62
CA GLY A 100 -1.67 2.33 -8.36
C GLY A 100 -0.81 1.46 -7.45
N GLU A 101 -1.39 0.94 -6.36
CA GLU A 101 -0.64 0.20 -5.34
C GLU A 101 -0.24 -1.20 -5.81
N TYR A 102 1.00 -1.59 -5.51
CA TYR A 102 1.51 -2.95 -5.66
C TYR A 102 2.03 -3.44 -4.32
N LEU A 103 1.91 -4.74 -4.09
CA LEU A 103 2.35 -5.41 -2.88
C LEU A 103 3.55 -6.31 -3.18
N THR A 104 4.55 -6.26 -2.32
CA THR A 104 5.61 -7.26 -2.21
C THR A 104 5.55 -7.89 -0.83
N GLN A 105 6.07 -9.11 -0.68
CA GLN A 105 6.26 -9.75 0.62
C GLN A 105 7.71 -9.56 1.10
N GLY A 106 7.89 -9.35 2.40
CA GLY A 106 9.18 -9.09 3.04
C GLY A 106 9.45 -7.61 3.27
N CYS A 107 10.69 -7.31 3.70
CA CYS A 107 11.16 -5.95 3.90
C CYS A 107 12.24 -5.61 2.87
N LEU A 108 12.29 -4.35 2.46
CA LEU A 108 13.35 -3.83 1.63
C LEU A 108 14.52 -3.42 2.53
N ASP A 109 15.68 -4.05 2.32
CA ASP A 109 16.92 -3.57 2.91
C ASP A 109 17.49 -2.41 2.09
N ILE A 110 17.27 -1.19 2.59
CA ILE A 110 17.77 0.04 1.99
C ILE A 110 19.26 0.31 2.26
N GLN A 111 19.92 -0.51 3.09
CA GLN A 111 21.36 -0.42 3.36
C GLN A 111 22.19 -1.28 2.41
N GLY A 112 21.56 -1.99 1.47
CA GLY A 112 22.26 -2.82 0.48
C GLY A 112 22.87 -4.09 1.09
N LYS A 113 22.25 -4.64 2.13
CA LYS A 113 22.53 -6.00 2.61
C LYS A 113 21.44 -6.99 2.19
#